data_AF-A0A526YKS8-F1
#
_entry.id   AF-A0A526YKS8-F1
#
_cell.length_a   1.000
_cell.length_b   1.000
_cell.length_c   1.000
_cell.angle_alpha   90.00
_cell.angle_beta   90.00
_cell.angle_gamma   90.00
#
_symmetry.space_group_name_H-M   'P 1'
#
loop_
_entity.id
_entity.type
_entity.pdbx_description
1 polymer ?
#
loop_
_entity_poly.entity_id
_entity_poly.type
_entity_poly.pdbx_seq_one_letter_code
_entity_poly.pdbx_strand_id
1 'polypeptide(L)' 'MKDGSAFLNDNAQRIIDGMIGDAERLRIGVSTGPLGECLIDAGAKAAGGVEAGLRMAEAAMGGLGSIS' A
#
# COMPACT_ATOMS: atom_id res chain seq x y z
N MET A 1 4.53 -3.89 17.31
CA MET A 1 5.84 -3.71 17.99
C MET A 1 6.13 -4.98 18.76
N LYS A 2 7.35 -5.50 18.69
CA LYS A 2 7.79 -6.62 19.53
C LYS A 2 9.16 -6.25 20.07
N ASP A 3 9.35 -6.39 21.38
CA ASP A 3 10.62 -6.17 22.07
C ASP A 3 11.24 -4.77 21.80
N GLY A 4 10.40 -3.72 21.75
CA GLY A 4 10.84 -2.33 21.52
C GLY A 4 11.19 -1.99 20.07
N SER A 5 11.11 -2.96 19.14
CA SER A 5 11.37 -2.75 17.72
C SER A 5 10.06 -2.60 16.92
N ALA A 6 10.05 -1.62 16.01
CA ALA A 6 8.97 -1.38 15.07
C ALA A 6 9.34 -1.95 13.69
N PHE A 7 8.51 -2.85 13.17
CA PHE A 7 8.69 -3.50 11.87
C PHE A 7 7.94 -2.71 10.79
N LEU A 8 8.35 -1.46 10.57
CA LEU A 8 7.66 -0.50 9.71
C LEU A 8 7.45 -1.05 8.29
N ASN A 9 8.52 -1.57 7.68
CA ASN A 9 8.46 -2.12 6.33
C ASN A 9 7.59 -3.38 6.26
N ASP A 10 7.72 -4.32 7.19
CA ASP A 10 6.89 -5.54 7.19
C ASP A 10 5.41 -5.21 7.37
N ASN A 11 5.09 -4.21 8.20
CA ASN A 11 3.73 -3.75 8.40
C ASN A 11 3.17 -3.07 7.15
N ALA A 12 3.93 -2.15 6.56
CA ALA A 12 3.55 -1.51 5.30
C ALA A 12 3.36 -2.55 4.19
N GLN A 13 4.26 -3.54 4.09
CA GLN A 13 4.17 -4.63 3.11
C GLN A 13 2.84 -5.39 3.24
N ARG A 14 2.41 -5.75 4.45
CA ARG A 14 1.10 -6.42 4.64
C ARG A 14 -0.09 -5.59 4.16
N ILE A 15 -0.05 -4.27 4.36
CA ILE A 15 -1.09 -3.36 3.84
C ILE A 15 -1.06 -3.35 2.32
N ILE A 16 0.13 -3.23 1.73
CA ILE A 16 0.34 -3.24 0.28
C ILE A 16 -0.08 -4.58 -0.35
N ASP A 17 0.24 -5.72 0.26
CA ASP A 17 -0.20 -7.04 -0.20
C ASP A 17 -1.73 -7.13 -0.23
N GLY A 18 -2.40 -6.58 0.80
CA GLY A 18 -3.86 -6.45 0.82
C GLY A 18 -4.39 -5.53 -0.28
N MET A 19 -3.69 -4.44 -0.59
CA MET A 19 -4.06 -3.57 -1.72
C MET A 19 -3.91 -4.28 -3.07
N ILE A 20 -2.83 -5.06 -3.27
CA ILE A 20 -2.59 -5.83 -4.50
C ILE A 20 -3.70 -6.88 -4.68
N GLY A 21 -4.09 -7.60 -3.61
CA GLY A 21 -5.19 -8.55 -3.66
C GLY A 21 -6.55 -7.90 -3.99
N ASP A 22 -6.74 -6.65 -3.61
CA ASP A 22 -7.95 -5.85 -3.83
C ASP A 22 -7.84 -4.88 -5.04
N ALA A 23 -6.87 -5.07 -5.94
CA ALA A 23 -6.49 -4.02 -6.89
C ALA A 23 -7.65 -3.49 -7.76
N GLU A 24 -8.51 -4.39 -8.25
CA GLU A 24 -9.69 -4.02 -9.04
C GLU A 24 -10.69 -3.18 -8.23
N ARG A 25 -11.00 -3.63 -7.01
CA ARG A 25 -11.93 -2.95 -6.10
C ARG A 25 -11.44 -1.56 -5.70
N LEU A 26 -10.13 -1.42 -5.49
CA LEU A 26 -9.47 -0.17 -5.17
C LEU A 26 -9.19 0.72 -6.41
N ARG A 27 -9.43 0.20 -7.61
CA ARG A 27 -9.17 0.86 -8.91
C ARG A 27 -7.72 1.32 -9.05
N ILE A 28 -6.79 0.47 -8.64
CA ILE A 28 -5.34 0.69 -8.74
C ILE A 28 -4.73 -0.24 -9.80
N GLY A 29 -3.63 0.20 -10.41
CA GLY A 29 -2.82 -0.62 -11.31
C GLY A 29 -1.67 -1.29 -10.56
N VAL A 30 -1.42 -2.57 -10.86
CA VAL A 30 -0.25 -3.31 -10.36
C VAL A 30 0.53 -3.84 -11.56
N SER A 31 1.82 -3.57 -11.62
CA SER A 31 2.69 -4.04 -12.69
C SER A 31 4.11 -4.29 -12.19
N THR A 32 4.93 -4.90 -13.03
CA THR A 32 6.37 -5.00 -12.79
C THR A 32 7.09 -3.88 -13.54
N GLY A 33 7.91 -3.12 -12.82
CA GLY A 33 8.70 -2.04 -13.38
C GLY A 33 9.98 -2.53 -14.08
N PRO A 34 10.72 -1.61 -14.72
CA PRO A 34 11.87 -1.96 -15.55
C PRO A 34 13.04 -2.59 -14.79
N LEU A 35 13.08 -2.48 -13.45
CA LEU A 35 14.11 -3.09 -12.61
C LEU A 35 13.60 -4.32 -11.83
N GLY A 36 12.39 -4.80 -12.16
CA GLY A 36 11.76 -5.95 -11.49
C GLY A 36 10.98 -5.59 -10.22
N GLU A 37 10.81 -4.29 -9.92
CA GLU A 37 10.04 -3.82 -8.79
C GLU A 37 8.53 -4.02 -8.99
N CYS A 38 7.79 -4.22 -7.91
CA CYS A 38 6.33 -4.11 -7.94
C CYS A 38 5.94 -2.64 -7.96
N LEU A 39 5.36 -2.19 -9.07
CA LEU A 39 4.90 -0.81 -9.26
C LEU A 39 3.39 -0.75 -9.03
N ILE A 40 2.96 0.12 -8.11
CA ILE A 40 1.55 0.36 -7.80
C ILE A 40 1.18 1.76 -8.25
N ASP A 41 0.26 1.85 -9.20
CA ASP A 41 -0.35 3.10 -9.63
C ASP A 41 -1.70 3.28 -8.94
N ALA A 42 -1.74 4.17 -7.94
CA ALA A 42 -2.94 4.49 -7.18
C ALA A 42 -3.62 5.81 -7.62
N GLY A 43 -3.19 6.43 -8.73
CA GLY A 43 -3.76 7.71 -9.15
C GLY A 43 -3.06 8.49 -10.27
N ALA A 44 -1.94 8.00 -10.81
CA ALA A 44 -1.22 8.65 -11.91
C ALA A 44 -1.90 8.40 -13.26
N LYS A 45 -2.22 7.13 -13.56
CA LYS A 45 -3.08 6.73 -14.71
C LYS A 45 -4.31 5.97 -14.24
N ALA A 46 -4.20 5.23 -13.14
CA ALA A 46 -5.32 4.60 -12.48
C ALA A 46 -6.27 5.64 -11.89
N ALA A 47 -7.56 5.32 -11.81
CA ALA A 47 -8.55 6.23 -11.21
C ALA A 47 -8.35 6.38 -9.69
N GLY A 48 -7.88 5.31 -9.02
CA GLY A 48 -7.75 5.26 -7.58
C GLY A 48 -9.09 5.42 -6.83
N GLY A 49 -9.01 5.80 -5.56
CA GLY A 49 -10.18 6.03 -4.73
C GLY A 49 -9.80 6.43 -3.30
N VAL A 50 -10.80 6.83 -2.51
CA VAL A 50 -10.59 7.24 -1.12
C VAL A 50 -9.95 6.12 -0.32
N GLU A 51 -10.49 4.90 -0.40
CA GLU A 51 -9.92 3.76 0.32
C GLU A 51 -8.47 3.43 -0.10
N ALA A 52 -8.13 3.58 -1.38
CA ALA A 52 -6.76 3.40 -1.85
C ALA A 52 -5.82 4.43 -1.22
N GLY A 53 -6.25 5.69 -1.14
CA GLY A 53 -5.51 6.76 -0.48
C GLY A 53 -5.35 6.55 1.03
N LEU A 54 -6.40 6.12 1.73
CA LEU A 54 -6.35 5.81 3.16
C LEU A 54 -5.33 4.68 3.44
N ARG A 55 -5.40 3.57 2.70
CA ARG A 55 -4.44 2.46 2.83
C ARG A 55 -3.01 2.88 2.49
N MET A 56 -2.82 3.71 1.47
CA MET A 56 -1.50 4.28 1.14
C MET A 56 -0.95 5.14 2.29
N ALA A 57 -1.79 5.96 2.92
CA ALA A 57 -1.40 6.80 4.04
C ALA A 57 -1.05 5.96 5.28
N GLU A 58 -1.82 4.91 5.58
CA GLU A 58 -1.49 3.95 6.65
C GLU A 58 -0.17 3.21 6.39
N ALA A 59 0.06 2.77 5.15
CA ALA A 59 1.32 2.16 4.74
C ALA A 59 2.50 3.15 4.86
N ALA A 60 2.30 4.43 4.50
CA ALA A 60 3.31 5.49 4.66
C ALA A 60 3.68 5.75 6.13
N MET A 61 2.77 5.50 7.07
CA MET A 61 3.05 5.52 8.51
C MET A 61 3.64 4.20 9.05
N GLY A 62 4.04 3.28 8.16
CA GLY A 62 4.58 1.97 8.53
C GLY A 62 3.57 1.09 9.29
N GLY A 63 2.27 1.30 9.05
CA GLY A 63 1.19 0.59 9.74
C GLY A 63 1.14 0.82 11.25
N LEU A 64 1.74 1.91 11.76
CA LEU A 64 1.72 2.27 13.18
C LEU A 64 0.62 3.28 13.54
N GLY A 65 -0.01 3.88 12.53
CA GLY A 65 -1.17 4.76 12.72
C GLY A 65 -2.36 4.25 11.91
N SER A 66 -3.55 4.68 12.31
CA SER A 66 -4.79 4.46 11.58
C SER A 66 -5.26 5.76 10.97
N ILE A 67 -5.77 5.72 9.73
CA ILE A 67 -6.29 6.89 9.01
C ILE A 67 -7.73 6.61 8.61
N SER A 68 -8.62 7.58 8.85
CA SER A 68 -10.06 7.49 8.58
C SER A 68 -10.61 8.77 7.98
#